data_AF-A0A3N2BBA8-F1
#
_entry.id   AF-A0A3N2BBA8-F1
#
_cell.length_a   1.000
_cell.length_b   1.000
_cell.length_c   1.000
_cell.angle_alpha   90.00
_cell.angle_beta   90.00
_cell.angle_gamma   90.00
#
_symmetry.space_group_name_H-M   'P 1'
#
loop_
_entity.id
_entity.type
_entity.pdbx_description
1 polymer ?
#
loop_
_entity_poly.entity_id
_entity_poly.type
_entity_poly.pdbx_seq_one_letter_code
_entity_poly.pdbx_strand_id
1 'polypeptide(L)'
;MSSTGSAPSEVPLHEAVDRRTVRRAPRYSTFIFLGVVLAAVAAFILSGFPPSQVAIDQGVHLARGTLFLILLATLGVVGGVLGAIVAVALDRLSLRRLRRRMREVRPPGE
;
A
#
# COMPACT_ATOMS: atom_id res chain seq x y z
N MET A 1 -55.27 -36.02 -6.76
CA MET A 1 -54.31 -35.21 -7.53
C MET A 1 -54.47 -33.76 -7.12
N SER A 2 -53.58 -33.25 -6.26
CA SER A 2 -53.42 -31.82 -5.99
C SER A 2 -51.94 -31.56 -5.78
N SER A 3 -51.32 -31.04 -6.83
CA SER A 3 -49.97 -30.50 -6.86
C SER A 3 -50.10 -28.98 -6.83
N THR A 4 -49.56 -28.34 -5.80
CA THR A 4 -49.16 -26.93 -5.78
C THR A 4 -48.18 -26.82 -4.62
N GLY A 5 -46.87 -26.88 -4.86
CA GLY A 5 -46.09 -25.74 -5.34
C GLY A 5 -45.17 -25.32 -4.20
N SER A 6 -44.17 -26.16 -3.90
CA SER A 6 -43.16 -25.86 -2.89
C SER A 6 -42.29 -24.73 -3.41
N ALA A 7 -42.40 -23.55 -2.81
CA ALA A 7 -41.47 -22.45 -3.06
C ALA A 7 -40.03 -22.95 -2.82
N PRO A 8 -39.06 -22.62 -3.68
CA PRO A 8 -37.67 -22.94 -3.41
C PRO A 8 -37.30 -22.24 -2.10
N SER A 9 -36.88 -23.03 -1.12
CA SER A 9 -36.43 -22.57 0.19
C SER A 9 -35.54 -21.35 0.04
N GLU A 10 -35.91 -20.26 0.73
CA GLU A 10 -35.06 -19.08 0.90
C GLU A 10 -33.75 -19.54 1.54
N VAL A 11 -32.74 -19.79 0.69
CA VAL A 11 -31.38 -20.02 1.15
C VAL A 11 -30.96 -18.72 1.80
N PRO A 12 -30.68 -18.69 3.12
CA PRO A 12 -30.34 -17.45 3.78
C PRO A 12 -29.08 -16.88 3.12
N LEU A 13 -29.21 -15.73 2.47
CA LEU A 13 -28.14 -15.11 1.65
C LEU A 13 -26.84 -14.89 2.46
N HIS A 14 -26.92 -14.91 3.79
CA HIS A 14 -25.79 -14.83 4.70
C HIS A 14 -24.93 -16.10 4.79
N GLU A 15 -25.44 -17.26 4.37
CA GLU A 15 -24.72 -18.54 4.36
C GLU A 15 -24.10 -18.85 2.99
N ALA A 16 -24.65 -18.28 1.91
CA ALA A 16 -24.11 -18.39 0.56
C ALA A 16 -22.88 -17.49 0.28
N VAL A 17 -22.56 -16.56 1.18
CA VAL A 17 -21.38 -15.69 1.07
C VAL A 17 -20.22 -16.33 1.83
N ASP A 18 -19.42 -17.13 1.14
CA ASP A 18 -18.16 -17.62 1.68
C ASP A 18 -17.23 -16.44 1.98
N ARG A 19 -17.13 -16.04 3.25
CA ARG A 19 -16.29 -14.94 3.73
C ARG A 19 -14.81 -15.11 3.37
N ARG A 20 -14.36 -16.31 2.97
CA ARG A 20 -13.00 -16.53 2.44
C ARG A 20 -12.76 -15.90 1.07
N THR A 21 -13.81 -15.53 0.32
CA THR A 21 -13.68 -14.81 -0.94
C THR A 21 -13.43 -13.30 -0.78
N VAL A 22 -13.40 -12.79 0.45
CA VAL A 22 -12.88 -11.44 0.71
C VAL A 22 -11.37 -11.49 0.47
N ARG A 23 -10.96 -11.25 -0.78
CA ARG A 23 -9.57 -10.93 -1.15
C ARG A 23 -9.07 -9.94 -0.11
N ARG A 24 -8.17 -10.37 0.77
CA ARG A 24 -7.52 -9.46 1.72
C ARG A 24 -6.96 -8.31 0.88
N ALA A 25 -7.47 -7.10 1.14
CA ALA A 25 -7.01 -5.91 0.43
C ALA A 25 -5.47 -5.91 0.50
N PRO A 26 -4.78 -5.75 -0.64
CA PRO A 26 -3.33 -5.67 -0.64
C PRO A 26 -2.95 -4.53 0.31
N ARG A 27 -2.02 -4.79 1.25
CA ARG A 27 -1.67 -3.84 2.31
C ARG A 27 -0.80 -2.69 1.76
N TYR A 28 -1.32 -1.95 0.78
CA TYR A 28 -0.68 -0.77 0.20
C TYR A 28 -0.38 0.28 1.29
N SER A 29 -1.25 0.36 2.30
CA SER A 29 -1.09 1.24 3.46
C SER A 29 0.20 1.01 4.22
N THR A 30 0.63 -0.25 4.39
CA THR A 30 1.87 -0.57 5.13
C THR A 30 3.09 -0.04 4.40
N PHE A 31 3.17 -0.19 3.08
CA PHE A 31 4.32 0.27 2.30
C PHE A 31 4.36 1.79 2.18
N ILE A 32 3.20 2.44 2.00
CA ILE A 32 3.11 3.90 2.01
C ILE A 32 3.57 4.44 3.36
N PHE A 33 3.08 3.87 4.46
CA PHE A 33 3.47 4.25 5.81
C PHE A 33 4.98 4.09 6.03
N LEU A 34 5.55 2.95 5.61
CA LEU A 34 7.00 2.72 5.71
C LEU A 34 7.80 3.77 4.92
N GLY A 35 7.34 4.11 3.72
CA GLY A 35 7.96 5.14 2.88
C GLY A 35 7.91 6.53 3.53
N VAL A 36 6.78 6.91 4.11
CA VAL A 36 6.63 8.17 4.85
C VAL A 36 7.51 8.20 6.09
N VAL A 37 7.60 7.08 6.84
CA VAL A 37 8.48 6.99 8.02
C VAL A 37 9.94 7.13 7.64
N LEU A 38 10.40 6.45 6.58
CA LEU A 38 11.78 6.60 6.08
C LEU A 38 12.06 8.04 5.65
N ALA A 39 11.12 8.68 4.95
CA ALA A 39 11.22 10.09 4.57
C ALA A 39 11.25 11.02 5.79
N ALA A 40 10.46 10.74 6.82
CA ALA A 40 10.44 11.52 8.06
C ALA A 40 11.79 11.46 8.79
N VAL A 41 12.40 10.26 8.85
CA VAL A 41 13.75 10.09 9.41
C VAL A 41 14.78 10.90 8.61
N ALA A 42 14.73 10.81 7.27
CA ALA A 42 15.61 11.60 6.41
C ALA A 42 15.41 13.11 6.61
N ALA A 43 14.16 13.59 6.65
CA ALA A 43 13.84 14.99 6.89
C ALA A 43 14.34 15.48 8.26
N PHE A 44 14.20 14.65 9.30
CA PHE A 44 14.72 14.95 10.64
C PHE A 44 16.24 15.12 10.62
N ILE A 45 16.96 14.17 10.02
CA ILE A 45 18.42 14.23 9.88
C ILE A 45 18.83 15.47 9.06
N LEU A 46 18.18 15.72 7.92
CA LEU A 46 18.50 16.87 7.06
C LEU A 46 18.27 18.22 7.73
N SER A 47 17.16 18.37 8.47
CA SER A 47 16.89 19.58 9.26
C SER A 47 17.93 19.80 10.38
N GLY A 48 18.65 18.74 10.73
CA GLY A 48 19.72 18.72 11.71
C GLY A 48 21.01 19.43 11.27
N PHE A 49 21.19 19.70 9.98
CA PHE A 49 22.40 20.34 9.48
C PHE A 49 22.32 21.86 9.54
N PRO A 50 23.45 22.54 9.81
CA PRO A 50 23.52 23.99 9.69
C PRO A 50 23.31 24.41 8.23
N PRO A 51 22.68 25.58 7.99
CA PRO A 51 22.54 26.12 6.64
C PRO A 51 23.93 26.35 6.02
N SER A 52 24.03 26.14 4.71
CA SER A 52 25.25 26.44 3.97
C SER A 52 25.52 27.94 3.92
N GLN A 53 26.78 28.35 3.73
CA GLN A 53 27.14 29.78 3.59
C GLN A 53 26.32 30.45 2.48
N VAL A 54 26.11 29.76 1.36
CA VAL A 54 25.26 30.23 0.25
C VAL A 54 23.81 30.52 0.71
N ALA A 55 23.23 29.68 1.57
CA ALA A 55 21.87 29.89 2.07
C ALA A 55 21.81 31.10 3.03
N ILE A 56 22.87 31.30 3.82
CA ILE A 56 22.99 32.46 4.72
C ILE A 56 23.15 33.75 3.91
N ASP A 57 24.00 33.75 2.88
CA ASP A 57 24.23 34.91 1.99
C ASP A 57 22.96 35.32 1.22
N GLN A 58 22.05 34.37 0.99
CA GLN A 58 20.74 34.60 0.38
C GLN A 58 19.65 35.06 1.39
N GLY A 59 20.01 35.28 2.65
CA GLY A 59 19.09 35.72 3.70
C GLY A 59 18.05 34.68 4.13
N VAL A 60 18.27 33.40 3.80
CA VAL A 60 17.33 32.32 4.14
C VAL A 60 17.55 31.90 5.59
N HIS A 61 16.77 32.49 6.50
CA HIS A 61 16.77 32.13 7.92
C HIS A 61 15.49 31.38 8.29
N LEU A 62 15.43 30.08 8.00
CA LEU A 62 14.35 29.24 8.53
C LEU A 62 14.74 28.62 9.86
N ALA A 63 13.82 28.67 10.81
CA ALA A 63 13.94 27.88 12.04
C ALA A 63 14.03 26.38 11.69
N ARG A 64 14.84 25.64 12.45
CA ARG A 64 15.02 24.19 12.26
C ARG A 64 13.68 23.43 12.21
N GLY A 65 12.74 23.78 13.09
CA GLY A 65 11.41 23.18 13.11
C GLY A 65 10.65 23.41 11.80
N THR A 66 10.72 24.62 11.24
CA THR A 66 10.10 24.94 9.94
C THR A 66 10.75 24.19 8.80
N LEU A 67 12.10 24.10 8.76
CA LEU A 67 12.82 23.29 7.76
C LEU A 67 12.41 21.82 7.84
N PHE A 68 12.34 21.27 9.06
CA PHE A 68 11.88 19.91 9.27
C PHE A 68 10.49 19.68 8.70
N LEU A 69 9.52 20.57 8.96
CA LEU A 69 8.15 20.40 8.47
C LEU A 69 8.05 20.50 6.94
N ILE A 70 8.80 21.41 6.30
CA ILE A 70 8.85 21.52 4.84
C ILE A 70 9.48 20.27 4.22
N LEU A 71 10.60 19.80 4.78
CA LEU A 71 11.26 18.57 4.34
C LEU A 71 10.37 17.36 4.57
N LEU A 72 9.69 17.26 5.71
CA LEU A 72 8.77 16.19 6.03
C LEU A 72 7.59 16.16 5.05
N ALA A 73 7.00 17.30 4.73
CA ALA A 73 5.89 17.37 3.78
C ALA A 73 6.34 16.95 2.38
N THR A 74 7.47 17.46 1.91
CA THR A 74 7.98 17.18 0.56
C THR A 74 8.51 15.76 0.43
N LEU A 75 9.46 15.34 1.28
CA LEU A 75 9.99 13.98 1.27
C LEU A 75 8.92 12.97 1.66
N GLY A 76 7.99 13.30 2.57
CA GLY A 76 6.92 12.41 2.98
C GLY A 76 6.02 12.01 1.83
N VAL A 77 5.61 12.98 1.00
CA VAL A 77 4.84 12.69 -0.23
C VAL A 77 5.65 11.81 -1.18
N VAL A 78 6.92 12.16 -1.45
CA VAL A 78 7.79 11.39 -2.35
C VAL A 78 7.99 9.96 -1.83
N GLY A 79 8.32 9.80 -0.54
CA GLY A 79 8.52 8.52 0.12
C GLY A 79 7.26 7.68 0.13
N GLY A 80 6.10 8.28 0.38
CA GLY A 80 4.81 7.61 0.31
C GLY A 80 4.49 7.10 -1.10
N VAL A 81 4.73 7.92 -2.13
CA VAL A 81 4.55 7.53 -3.55
C VAL A 81 5.49 6.40 -3.92
N LEU A 82 6.77 6.48 -3.55
CA LEU A 82 7.74 5.39 -3.78
C LEU A 82 7.31 4.11 -3.06
N GLY A 83 6.84 4.21 -1.82
CA GLY A 83 6.26 3.09 -1.07
C GLY A 83 5.07 2.46 -1.79
N ALA A 84 4.15 3.27 -2.32
CA ALA A 84 3.02 2.80 -3.11
C ALA A 84 3.47 2.06 -4.39
N ILE A 85 4.44 2.62 -5.12
CA ILE A 85 5.00 2.00 -6.33
C ILE A 85 5.59 0.62 -6.00
N VAL A 86 6.37 0.51 -4.93
CA VAL A 86 6.94 -0.76 -4.46
C VAL A 86 5.83 -1.75 -4.11
N ALA A 87 4.78 -1.30 -3.43
CA ALA A 87 3.64 -2.14 -3.08
C ALA A 87 2.93 -2.72 -4.31
N VAL A 88 2.70 -1.88 -5.33
CA VAL A 88 2.10 -2.31 -6.60
C VAL A 88 3.00 -3.28 -7.34
N ALA A 89 4.32 -3.04 -7.35
CA ALA A 89 5.28 -3.94 -8.00
C ALA A 89 5.28 -5.34 -7.35
N LEU A 90 5.29 -5.39 -6.02
CA LEU A 90 5.26 -6.65 -5.26
C LEU A 90 3.92 -7.38 -5.42
N ASP A 91 2.79 -6.66 -5.42
CA ASP A 91 1.47 -7.22 -5.65
C ASP A 91 1.36 -7.86 -7.05
N ARG A 92 1.88 -7.18 -8.08
CA ARG A 92 1.97 -7.73 -9.44
C ARG A 92 2.83 -8.98 -9.52
N LEU A 93 3.93 -9.03 -8.78
CA LEU A 93 4.81 -10.20 -8.75
C LEU A 93 4.14 -11.38 -8.04
N SER A 94 3.41 -11.12 -6.95
CA SER A 94 2.66 -12.12 -6.18
C SER A 94 1.61 -12.82 -7.05
N LEU A 95 0.81 -12.05 -7.79
CA LEU A 95 -0.21 -12.59 -8.69
C LEU A 95 0.39 -13.43 -9.83
N ARG A 96 1.58 -13.08 -10.33
CA ARG A 96 2.29 -13.87 -11.34
C ARG A 96 2.75 -15.23 -10.80
N ARG A 97 3.26 -15.27 -9.56
CA ARG A 97 3.72 -16.51 -8.91
C ARG A 97 2.59 -17.48 -8.65
N LEU A 98 1.42 -16.98 -8.21
CA LEU A 98 0.25 -17.82 -7.95
C LEU A 98 -0.26 -18.50 -9.23
N ARG A 99 -0.28 -17.77 -10.36
CA ARG A 99 -0.70 -18.32 -11.66
C ARG A 99 0.24 -19.40 -12.21
N ARG A 100 1.55 -19.31 -11.93
CA ARG A 100 2.52 -20.35 -12.35
C ARG A 100 2.31 -21.65 -11.58
N ARG A 101 2.16 -21.58 -10.25
CA ARG A 101 1.90 -22.77 -9.42
C ARG A 101 0.63 -23.52 -9.82
N MET A 102 -0.44 -22.81 -10.19
CA MET A 102 -1.67 -23.47 -10.68
C MET A 102 -1.52 -24.16 -12.03
N ARG A 103 -0.58 -23.72 -12.90
CA ARG A 103 -0.29 -24.40 -14.17
C ARG A 103 0.50 -25.69 -13.97
N GLU A 104 1.41 -25.72 -13.00
CA GLU A 104 2.19 -26.92 -12.65
C GLU A 104 1.34 -27.97 -11.92
N VAL A 105 0.34 -27.55 -11.15
CA VAL A 105 -0.58 -28.45 -10.45
C VAL A 105 -1.67 -29.01 -11.35
N ARG A 106 -1.84 -28.51 -12.58
CA ARG A 106 -2.62 -29.22 -13.59
C ARG A 106 -1.73 -30.34 -14.15
N PRO A 107 -1.91 -31.62 -13.74
CA PRO A 107 -1.17 -32.70 -14.39
C PRO A 107 -1.49 -32.68 -15.89
N PRO A 108 -0.51 -33.02 -16.75
CA PRO A 108 -0.81 -33.28 -18.15
C PRO A 108 -1.90 -34.35 -18.18
N GLY A 109 -3.10 -33.95 -18.57
CA GLY A 109 -4.16 -34.89 -18.88
C GLY A 109 -3.76 -35.65 -20.13
N GLU A 110 -3.91 -36.97 -20.03
CA GLU A 110 -3.97 -37.91 -21.14
C GLU A 110 -4.99 -37.50 -22.21
#